data_AF-A0A246BTL3-F1
#
_entry.id   AF-A0A246BTL3-F1
#
_cell.length_a   1.000
_cell.length_b   1.000
_cell.length_c   1.000
_cell.angle_alpha   90.00
_cell.angle_beta   90.00
_cell.angle_gamma   90.00
#
_symmetry.space_group_name_H-M   'P 1'
#
loop_
_entity.id
_entity.type
_entity.pdbx_description
1 polymer ?
#
loop_
_entity_poly.entity_id
_entity_poly.type
_entity_poly.pdbx_seq_one_letter_code
_entity_poly.pdbx_strand_id
1 'polypeptide(L)'
;MTQLAVTLAGLFRASRSDGKQRSHVLSKGLQVRVGTADGDVIYLSRKNGEASPDEARAVADAAGWVLFDTELSSWDGTRYLIVRPAETPEEDPPPFHPEAPTVPQNSPAPVETDEKALDERIRAALLGPGPWWNPTFTDSMRESRLEAVRSMKRADLRDEERWIRRNWPAQAEDALAGGTVA
;
A
#
# COMPACT_ATOMS: atom_id res chain seq x y z
N MET A 1 -8.60 22.63 10.92
CA MET A 1 -8.81 21.17 10.86
C MET A 1 -10.29 20.91 11.05
N THR A 2 -10.97 20.29 10.09
CA THR A 2 -12.44 20.11 10.10
C THR A 2 -12.85 18.89 10.95
N GLN A 3 -14.07 18.91 11.52
CA GLN A 3 -14.59 17.79 12.32
C GLN A 3 -14.59 16.46 11.54
N LEU A 4 -14.82 16.52 10.22
CA LEU A 4 -14.74 15.38 9.31
C LEU A 4 -13.34 14.75 9.28
N ALA A 5 -12.30 15.58 9.15
CA ALA A 5 -10.91 15.10 9.09
C ALA A 5 -10.50 14.41 10.41
N VAL A 6 -10.93 14.94 11.56
CA VAL A 6 -10.68 14.33 12.87
C VAL A 6 -11.37 12.96 12.98
N THR A 7 -12.63 12.87 12.54
CA THR A 7 -13.37 11.60 12.54
C THR A 7 -12.72 10.57 11.63
N LEU A 8 -12.36 10.94 10.39
CA LEU A 8 -11.70 10.04 9.45
C LEU A 8 -10.35 9.57 9.99
N ALA A 9 -9.51 10.47 10.50
CA ALA A 9 -8.23 10.12 11.10
C ALA A 9 -8.39 9.11 12.26
N GLY A 10 -9.42 9.28 13.10
CA GLY A 10 -9.77 8.34 14.15
C GLY A 10 -10.18 6.96 13.61
N LEU A 11 -11.04 6.92 12.59
CA LEU A 11 -11.49 5.67 11.96
C LEU A 11 -10.34 4.93 11.28
N PHE A 12 -9.50 5.63 10.52
CA PHE A 12 -8.30 5.05 9.91
C PHE A 12 -7.35 4.51 10.96
N ARG A 13 -7.07 5.27 12.03
CA ARG A 13 -6.21 4.80 13.12
C ARG A 13 -6.74 3.55 13.78
N ALA A 14 -8.05 3.51 14.06
CA ALA A 14 -8.70 2.34 14.65
C ALA A 14 -8.70 1.14 13.69
N SER A 15 -8.98 1.35 12.41
CA SER A 15 -8.93 0.30 11.37
C SER A 15 -7.53 -0.26 11.20
N ARG A 16 -6.49 0.58 11.16
CA ARG A 16 -5.09 0.13 11.07
C ARG A 16 -4.64 -0.65 12.31
N SER A 17 -5.26 -0.41 13.46
CA SER A 17 -4.89 -1.10 14.70
C SER A 17 -5.37 -2.55 14.77
N ASP A 18 -6.51 -2.88 14.16
CA ASP A 18 -7.10 -4.22 14.24
C ASP A 18 -7.49 -4.83 12.89
N GLY A 19 -7.19 -4.15 11.78
CA GLY A 19 -7.50 -4.56 10.42
C GLY A 19 -8.99 -4.55 10.07
N LYS A 20 -9.88 -4.11 10.99
CA LYS A 20 -11.33 -4.18 10.79
C LYS A 20 -11.88 -2.89 10.20
N GLN A 21 -12.86 -3.05 9.32
CA GLN A 21 -13.60 -1.90 8.80
C GLN A 21 -14.32 -1.15 9.92
N ARG A 22 -14.23 0.18 9.90
CA ARG A 22 -14.86 1.06 10.90
C ARG A 22 -15.91 1.92 10.23
N SER A 23 -17.10 2.00 10.83
CA SER A 23 -18.19 2.79 10.29
C SER A 23 -18.57 3.93 11.22
N HIS A 24 -19.01 5.04 10.62
CA HIS A 24 -19.55 6.18 11.31
C HIS A 24 -20.63 6.83 10.44
N VAL A 25 -21.67 7.39 11.08
CA VAL A 25 -22.73 8.10 10.37
C VAL A 25 -22.48 9.59 10.55
N LEU A 26 -22.27 10.29 9.44
CA LEU A 26 -22.12 11.73 9.39
C LEU A 26 -23.48 12.43 9.34
N SER A 27 -23.43 13.77 9.44
CA SER A 27 -24.59 14.64 9.25
C SER A 27 -25.32 14.34 7.94
N LYS A 28 -26.65 14.53 7.93
CA LYS A 28 -27.54 14.23 6.79
C LYS A 28 -27.63 12.74 6.42
N GLY A 29 -27.19 11.84 7.30
CA GLY A 29 -27.38 10.39 7.15
C GLY A 29 -26.42 9.73 6.16
N LEU A 30 -25.31 10.39 5.83
CA LEU A 30 -24.23 9.79 5.04
C LEU A 30 -23.45 8.82 5.93
N GLN A 31 -23.48 7.54 5.58
CA GLN A 31 -22.69 6.53 6.26
C GLN A 31 -21.31 6.45 5.60
N VAL A 32 -20.28 6.56 6.42
CA VAL A 32 -18.89 6.41 6.03
C VAL A 32 -18.36 5.14 6.65
N ARG A 33 -17.72 4.31 5.84
CA ARG A 33 -16.98 3.15 6.31
C ARG A 33 -15.55 3.24 5.80
N VAL A 34 -14.60 2.95 6.67
CA VAL A 34 -13.16 2.99 6.37
C VAL A 34 -12.61 1.58 6.47
N GLY A 35 -11.81 1.17 5.49
CA GLY A 35 -11.04 -0.07 5.51
C GLY A 35 -9.57 0.21 5.22
N THR A 36 -8.69 -0.60 5.80
CA THR A 36 -7.23 -0.46 5.66
C THR A 36 -6.51 -1.80 5.43
N ALA A 37 -7.26 -2.88 5.22
CA ALA A 37 -6.69 -4.23 5.09
C ALA A 37 -5.94 -4.41 3.76
N ASP A 38 -6.51 -3.89 2.68
CA ASP A 38 -5.99 -4.00 1.30
C ASP A 38 -5.59 -2.61 0.74
N GLY A 39 -5.16 -1.71 1.64
CA GLY A 39 -4.97 -0.29 1.35
C GLY A 39 -6.08 0.57 1.94
N ASP A 40 -5.81 1.88 2.01
CA ASP A 40 -6.76 2.85 2.55
C ASP A 40 -7.95 3.01 1.60
N VAL A 41 -9.16 2.76 2.09
CA VAL A 41 -10.39 2.87 1.30
C VAL A 41 -11.53 3.46 2.14
N ILE A 42 -12.35 4.28 1.50
CA ILE A 42 -13.57 4.85 2.09
C ILE A 42 -14.78 4.38 1.28
N TYR A 43 -15.78 3.80 1.95
CA TYR A 43 -17.07 3.49 1.38
C TYR A 43 -18.10 4.49 1.88
N LEU A 44 -18.79 5.13 0.95
CA LEU A 44 -19.88 6.05 1.22
C LEU A 44 -21.20 5.41 0.83
N SER A 45 -22.17 5.41 1.74
CA SER A 45 -23.52 4.94 1.45
C SER A 45 -24.58 5.78 2.13
N ARG A 46 -25.80 5.69 1.62
CA ARG A 46 -26.95 6.45 2.11
C ARG A 46 -28.17 5.54 2.13
N LYS A 47 -28.95 5.59 3.21
CA LYS A 47 -30.12 4.71 3.38
C LYS A 47 -31.16 4.86 2.27
N ASN A 48 -31.33 6.06 1.72
CA ASN A 48 -32.39 6.41 0.76
C ASN A 48 -31.83 7.01 -0.54
N GLY A 49 -30.62 6.64 -0.97
CA GLY A 49 -30.04 7.20 -2.18
C GLY A 49 -28.58 6.85 -2.38
N GLU A 50 -27.95 7.59 -3.27
CA GLU A 50 -26.54 7.45 -3.63
C GLU A 50 -25.73 8.55 -2.96
N ALA A 51 -24.49 8.24 -2.58
CA ALA A 51 -23.54 9.27 -2.17
C ALA A 51 -23.10 10.07 -3.42
N SER A 52 -22.91 11.37 -3.28
CA SER A 52 -22.57 12.22 -4.43
C SER A 52 -21.05 12.30 -4.67
N PRO A 53 -20.61 12.64 -5.89
CA PRO A 53 -19.20 12.93 -6.17
C PRO A 53 -18.63 14.06 -5.29
N ASP A 54 -19.44 15.06 -4.92
CA ASP A 54 -19.03 16.14 -4.01
C ASP A 54 -18.75 15.60 -2.59
N GLU A 55 -19.53 14.62 -2.13
CA GLU A 55 -19.30 13.94 -0.85
C GLU A 55 -18.02 13.10 -0.90
N ALA A 56 -17.75 12.41 -2.02
CA ALA A 56 -16.49 11.70 -2.24
C ALA A 56 -15.28 12.64 -2.18
N ARG A 57 -15.37 13.81 -2.84
CA ARG A 57 -14.31 14.82 -2.80
C ARG A 57 -14.09 15.34 -1.39
N ALA A 58 -15.16 15.65 -0.66
CA ALA A 58 -15.06 16.16 0.71
C ALA A 58 -14.40 15.16 1.67
N VAL A 59 -14.68 13.85 1.53
CA VAL A 59 -14.02 12.83 2.36
C VAL A 59 -12.58 12.55 1.93
N ALA A 60 -12.26 12.62 0.63
CA ALA A 60 -10.90 12.48 0.12
C ALA A 60 -10.00 13.63 0.59
N ASP A 61 -10.47 14.88 0.46
CA ASP A 61 -9.78 16.07 0.95
C ASP A 61 -9.55 15.99 2.47
N ALA A 62 -10.56 15.53 3.22
CA ALA A 62 -10.47 15.36 4.66
C ALA A 62 -9.56 14.19 5.09
N ALA A 63 -9.39 13.18 4.24
CA ALA A 63 -8.41 12.11 4.40
C ALA A 63 -6.98 12.53 4.00
N GLY A 64 -6.83 13.69 3.35
CA GLY A 64 -5.56 14.22 2.88
C GLY A 64 -5.11 13.65 1.53
N TRP A 65 -6.03 13.10 0.73
CA TRP A 65 -5.71 12.56 -0.59
C TRP A 65 -5.77 13.64 -1.65
N VAL A 66 -4.66 13.80 -2.39
CA VAL A 66 -4.55 14.79 -3.47
C VAL A 66 -5.16 14.27 -4.77
N LEU A 67 -4.97 12.98 -5.05
CA LEU A 67 -5.58 12.26 -6.16
C LEU A 67 -6.36 11.07 -5.59
N PHE A 68 -7.56 10.84 -6.13
CA PHE A 68 -8.42 9.75 -5.70
C PHE A 68 -9.29 9.26 -6.85
N ASP A 69 -9.55 7.96 -6.84
CA ASP A 69 -10.49 7.30 -7.74
C ASP A 69 -11.81 7.05 -7.03
N THR A 70 -12.88 7.05 -7.81
CA THR A 70 -14.22 6.71 -7.33
C THR A 70 -14.82 5.58 -8.14
N GLU A 71 -15.38 4.59 -7.45
CA GLU A 71 -16.06 3.44 -8.06
C GLU A 71 -17.46 3.29 -7.44
N LEU A 72 -18.46 3.06 -8.28
CA LEU A 72 -19.81 2.73 -7.83
C LEU A 72 -19.98 1.22 -7.74
N SER A 73 -20.41 0.74 -6.58
CA SER A 73 -20.70 -0.68 -6.36
C SER A 73 -22.00 -0.87 -5.59
N SER A 74 -22.61 -2.04 -5.68
CA SER A 74 -23.89 -2.33 -5.03
C SER A 74 -23.85 -3.72 -4.38
N TRP A 75 -24.01 -3.77 -3.06
CA TRP A 75 -23.99 -5.00 -2.28
C TRP A 75 -25.16 -5.02 -1.30
N ASP A 76 -25.84 -6.16 -1.19
CA ASP A 76 -27.00 -6.36 -0.28
C ASP A 76 -28.08 -5.26 -0.41
N GLY A 77 -28.34 -4.82 -1.65
CA GLY A 77 -29.31 -3.76 -1.95
C GLY A 77 -28.87 -2.35 -1.54
N THR A 78 -27.66 -2.18 -1.03
CA THR A 78 -27.08 -0.88 -0.69
C THR A 78 -26.11 -0.42 -1.78
N ARG A 79 -26.24 0.82 -2.23
CA ARG A 79 -25.29 1.45 -3.15
C ARG A 79 -24.15 2.10 -2.38
N TYR A 80 -22.94 1.81 -2.82
CA TYR A 80 -21.70 2.33 -2.26
C TYR A 80 -20.96 3.13 -3.32
N LEU A 81 -20.55 4.35 -2.95
CA LEU A 81 -19.52 5.09 -3.67
C LEU A 81 -18.19 4.83 -2.93
N ILE A 82 -17.33 4.06 -3.56
CA ILE A 82 -16.03 3.65 -3.05
C ILE A 82 -15.02 4.70 -3.49
N VAL A 83 -14.24 5.21 -2.55
CA VAL A 83 -13.19 6.21 -2.76
C VAL A 83 -11.85 5.60 -2.35
N ARG A 84 -10.88 5.63 -3.25
CA ARG A 84 -9.52 5.13 -3.01
C ARG A 84 -8.51 6.22 -3.39
N PRO A 85 -7.36 6.31 -2.70
CA PRO A 85 -6.27 7.16 -3.19
C PRO A 85 -5.84 6.63 -4.56
N ALA A 86 -5.69 7.54 -5.53
CA ALA A 86 -5.18 7.19 -6.85
C ALA A 86 -3.66 7.21 -6.79
N GLU A 87 -3.03 6.24 -7.45
CA GLU A 87 -1.59 6.28 -7.67
C GLU A 87 -1.29 7.40 -8.66
N THR A 88 -0.35 8.30 -8.32
CA THR A 88 0.19 9.24 -9.30
C THR A 88 0.75 8.43 -10.47
N PRO A 89 0.39 8.74 -11.73
CA PRO A 89 1.12 8.17 -12.85
C PRO A 89 2.59 8.50 -12.65
N GLU A 90 3.45 7.48 -12.60
CA GLU A 90 4.90 7.66 -12.62
C GLU A 90 5.20 8.55 -13.83
N GLU A 91 5.67 9.78 -13.61
CA GLU A 91 6.27 10.58 -14.67
C GLU A 91 7.41 9.74 -15.25
N ASP A 92 7.27 9.33 -16.51
CA ASP A 92 8.34 8.69 -17.28
C ASP A 92 9.62 9.53 -17.12
N PRO A 93 10.73 8.96 -16.62
CA PRO A 93 11.98 9.70 -16.59
C PRO A 93 12.38 10.09 -18.02
N PRO A 94 12.93 11.29 -18.24
CA PRO A 94 13.23 11.77 -19.59
C PRO A 94 14.17 10.80 -20.32
N PRO A 95 14.02 10.65 -21.65
CA PRO A 95 14.79 9.69 -22.42
C PRO A 95 16.28 10.02 -22.34
N PHE A 96 17.07 9.03 -21.89
CA PHE A 96 18.54 9.09 -21.87
C PHE A 96 19.07 9.33 -23.29
N HIS A 97 19.77 10.44 -23.50
CA HIS A 97 20.66 10.64 -24.65
C HIS A 97 22.05 10.05 -24.34
N PRO A 98 22.64 9.21 -25.21
CA PRO A 98 23.98 8.67 -24.99
C PRO A 98 25.01 9.49 -25.76
N GLU A 99 25.75 10.37 -25.10
CA GLU A 99 27.05 10.84 -25.60
C GLU A 99 28.05 11.00 -24.44
N ALA A 100 29.15 10.25 -24.52
CA ALA A 100 30.36 10.40 -23.71
C ALA A 100 31.40 11.26 -24.51
N PRO A 101 32.63 11.59 -24.03
CA PRO A 101 33.26 11.31 -22.73
C PRO A 101 34.12 12.46 -22.10
N THR A 102 34.64 12.20 -20.88
CA THR A 102 35.89 12.71 -20.24
C THR A 102 35.79 14.01 -19.43
N VAL A 103 36.01 13.94 -18.09
CA VAL A 103 37.27 14.28 -17.36
C VAL A 103 37.25 13.57 -15.97
N PRO A 104 38.38 13.11 -15.41
CA PRO A 104 38.41 12.15 -14.31
C PRO A 104 38.54 12.82 -12.94
N GLN A 105 37.72 12.42 -11.96
CA GLN A 105 38.05 12.59 -10.54
C GLN A 105 37.66 11.36 -9.73
N ASN A 106 38.68 10.85 -9.05
CA ASN A 106 38.67 9.80 -8.04
C ASN A 106 37.42 9.76 -7.16
N SER A 107 36.73 8.62 -7.17
CA SER A 107 36.25 7.93 -5.97
C SER A 107 36.00 6.47 -6.31
N PRO A 108 36.36 5.50 -5.45
CA PRO A 108 36.16 4.09 -5.76
C PRO A 108 34.65 3.83 -5.80
N ALA A 109 34.18 3.15 -6.84
CA ALA A 109 32.82 2.62 -6.89
C ALA A 109 32.82 1.20 -6.29
N PRO A 110 32.25 1.01 -5.09
CA PRO A 110 31.69 -0.27 -4.71
C PRO A 110 30.28 -0.05 -4.14
N VAL A 111 29.24 0.03 -4.98
CA VAL A 111 27.87 0.13 -4.45
C VAL A 111 26.83 -0.62 -5.30
N GLU A 112 26.92 -0.61 -6.64
CA GLU A 112 25.87 -1.26 -7.46
C GLU A 112 25.78 -2.79 -7.28
N THR A 113 26.91 -3.47 -7.06
CA THR A 113 26.93 -4.93 -6.88
C THR A 113 26.34 -5.34 -5.53
N ASP A 114 26.63 -4.57 -4.47
CA ASP A 114 26.14 -4.83 -3.12
C ASP A 114 24.64 -4.55 -2.99
N GLU A 115 24.15 -3.53 -3.70
CA GLU A 115 22.74 -3.18 -3.70
C GLU A 115 21.86 -4.20 -4.43
N LYS A 116 22.29 -4.69 -5.61
CA LYS A 116 21.58 -5.78 -6.31
C LYS A 116 21.58 -7.07 -5.49
N ALA A 117 22.70 -7.42 -4.86
CA ALA A 117 22.78 -8.57 -3.98
C ALA A 117 21.84 -8.45 -2.77
N LEU A 118 21.67 -7.23 -2.24
CA LEU A 118 20.73 -6.98 -1.15
C LEU A 118 19.27 -7.08 -1.59
N ASP A 119 18.92 -6.56 -2.76
CA ASP A 119 17.56 -6.66 -3.32
C ASP A 119 17.20 -8.12 -3.62
N GLU A 120 18.14 -8.92 -4.13
CA GLU A 120 17.95 -10.36 -4.32
C GLU A 120 17.74 -11.11 -3.00
N ARG A 121 18.46 -10.75 -1.93
CA ARG A 121 18.26 -11.35 -0.59
C ARG A 121 16.89 -11.00 -0.03
N ILE A 122 16.43 -9.76 -0.19
CA ILE A 122 15.10 -9.34 0.24
C ILE A 122 14.02 -10.11 -0.54
N ARG A 123 14.17 -10.22 -1.86
CA ARG A 123 13.24 -10.99 -2.69
C ARG A 123 13.23 -12.47 -2.28
N ALA A 124 14.39 -13.07 -2.05
CA ALA A 124 14.49 -14.45 -1.56
C ALA A 124 13.81 -14.64 -0.20
N ALA A 125 13.98 -13.69 0.73
CA ALA A 125 13.29 -13.71 2.02
C ALA A 125 11.76 -13.63 1.85
N LEU A 126 11.26 -12.72 1.02
CA LEU A 126 9.82 -12.54 0.76
C LEU A 126 9.18 -13.76 0.11
N LEU A 127 9.91 -14.43 -0.80
CA LEU A 127 9.50 -15.68 -1.45
C LEU A 127 9.70 -16.92 -0.56
N GLY A 128 10.39 -16.79 0.56
CA GLY A 128 10.57 -17.85 1.54
C GLY A 128 9.39 -17.94 2.52
N PRO A 129 9.25 -19.08 3.21
CA PRO A 129 8.24 -19.23 4.25
C PRO A 129 8.52 -18.25 5.40
N GLY A 130 7.50 -17.50 5.82
CA GLY A 130 7.62 -16.56 6.93
C GLY A 130 6.27 -16.07 7.44
N PRO A 131 6.26 -15.33 8.56
CA PRO A 131 5.03 -14.82 9.16
C PRO A 131 4.30 -13.77 8.31
N TRP A 132 4.96 -13.20 7.29
CA TRP A 132 4.34 -12.36 6.26
C TRP A 132 3.48 -13.16 5.26
N TRP A 133 3.51 -14.49 5.33
CA TRP A 133 2.55 -15.32 4.60
C TRP A 133 1.31 -15.50 5.44
N ASN A 134 0.21 -14.90 5.01
CA ASN A 134 -1.05 -15.05 5.71
C ASN A 134 -1.51 -16.52 5.62
N PRO A 135 -1.67 -17.24 6.74
CA PRO A 135 -2.07 -18.65 6.74
C PRO A 135 -3.48 -18.86 6.16
N THR A 136 -4.30 -17.80 6.07
CA THR A 136 -5.65 -17.87 5.49
C THR A 136 -5.67 -17.70 3.97
N PHE A 137 -4.53 -17.45 3.31
CA PHE A 137 -4.49 -17.36 1.85
C PHE A 137 -4.81 -18.70 1.20
N THR A 138 -5.63 -18.64 0.14
CA THR A 138 -5.80 -19.76 -0.79
C THR A 138 -4.54 -19.94 -1.62
N ASP A 139 -4.41 -21.09 -2.30
CA ASP A 139 -3.26 -21.34 -3.18
C ASP A 139 -3.15 -20.30 -4.30
N SER A 140 -4.27 -19.87 -4.89
CA SER A 140 -4.29 -18.81 -5.90
C SER A 140 -3.80 -17.45 -5.38
N MET A 141 -4.13 -17.11 -4.13
CA MET A 141 -3.66 -15.88 -3.48
C MET A 141 -2.15 -15.96 -3.17
N ARG A 142 -1.68 -17.14 -2.75
CA ARG A 142 -0.24 -17.39 -2.56
C ARG A 142 0.52 -17.21 -3.87
N GLU A 143 0.06 -17.84 -4.95
CA GLU A 143 0.67 -17.70 -6.28
C GLU A 143 0.70 -16.25 -6.76
N SER A 144 -0.41 -15.53 -6.60
CA SER A 144 -0.49 -14.10 -6.98
C SER A 144 0.49 -13.24 -6.19
N ARG A 145 0.64 -13.48 -4.87
CA ARG A 145 1.63 -12.77 -4.05
C ARG A 145 3.06 -13.11 -4.47
N LEU A 146 3.36 -14.39 -4.72
CA LEU A 146 4.70 -14.81 -5.16
C LEU A 146 5.07 -14.16 -6.49
N GLU A 147 4.12 -14.08 -7.42
CA GLU A 147 4.33 -13.41 -8.70
C GLU A 147 4.54 -11.90 -8.54
N ALA A 148 3.77 -11.25 -7.66
CA ALA A 148 3.97 -9.85 -7.32
C ALA A 148 5.37 -9.60 -6.73
N VAL A 149 5.85 -10.44 -5.81
CA VAL A 149 7.19 -10.30 -5.21
C VAL A 149 8.30 -10.48 -6.25
N ARG A 150 8.10 -11.34 -7.26
CA ARG A 150 9.06 -11.51 -8.37
C ARG A 150 9.15 -10.26 -9.24
N SER A 151 8.03 -9.57 -9.47
CA SER A 151 7.95 -8.39 -10.33
C SER A 151 8.15 -7.06 -9.60
N MET A 152 8.19 -7.06 -8.26
CA MET A 152 8.41 -5.86 -7.45
C MET A 152 9.68 -5.11 -7.86
N LYS A 153 9.53 -3.79 -7.99
CA LYS A 153 10.65 -2.87 -8.21
C LYS A 153 11.44 -2.72 -6.91
N ARG A 154 12.65 -2.16 -7.03
CA ARG A 154 13.56 -1.98 -5.90
C ARG A 154 12.93 -1.17 -4.75
N ALA A 155 12.20 -0.10 -5.05
CA ALA A 155 11.55 0.71 -4.03
C ALA A 155 10.54 -0.11 -3.22
N ASP A 156 9.69 -0.89 -3.90
CA ASP A 156 8.67 -1.74 -3.28
C ASP A 156 9.30 -2.84 -2.41
N LEU A 157 10.39 -3.46 -2.88
CA LEU A 157 11.14 -4.45 -2.10
C LEU A 157 11.65 -3.85 -0.77
N ARG A 158 12.11 -2.61 -0.79
CA ARG A 158 12.59 -1.92 0.42
C ARG A 158 11.46 -1.53 1.36
N ASP A 159 10.29 -1.20 0.81
CA ASP A 159 9.11 -0.90 1.62
C ASP A 159 8.58 -2.16 2.30
N GLU A 160 8.53 -3.28 1.59
CA GLU A 160 8.23 -4.60 2.15
C GLU A 160 9.28 -5.03 3.19
N GLU A 161 10.58 -4.81 2.93
CA GLU A 161 11.64 -5.08 3.92
C GLU A 161 11.39 -4.30 5.22
N ARG A 162 11.11 -2.99 5.11
CA ARG A 162 10.80 -2.13 6.26
C ARG A 162 9.54 -2.58 6.99
N TRP A 163 8.52 -2.98 6.25
CA TRP A 163 7.28 -3.49 6.82
C TRP A 163 7.51 -4.79 7.61
N ILE A 164 8.26 -5.74 7.06
CA ILE A 164 8.57 -7.01 7.74
C ILE A 164 9.41 -6.79 8.99
N ARG A 165 10.48 -5.99 8.91
CA ARG A 165 11.32 -5.66 10.07
C ARG A 165 10.54 -5.00 11.20
N ARG A 166 9.52 -4.20 10.86
CA ARG A 166 8.66 -3.53 11.85
C ARG A 166 7.70 -4.49 12.55
N ASN A 167 7.13 -5.46 11.83
CA ASN A 167 6.09 -6.33 12.36
C ASN A 167 6.64 -7.64 12.94
N TRP A 168 7.78 -8.13 12.41
CA TRP A 168 8.43 -9.39 12.80
C TRP A 168 9.95 -9.22 12.82
N PRO A 169 10.51 -8.39 13.73
CA PRO A 169 11.92 -8.02 13.71
C PRO A 169 12.86 -9.23 13.77
N ALA A 170 12.59 -10.21 14.64
CA ALA A 170 13.43 -11.40 14.78
C ALA A 170 13.42 -12.28 13.52
N GLN A 171 12.24 -12.53 12.94
CA GLN A 171 12.10 -13.36 11.73
C GLN A 171 12.61 -12.63 10.48
N ALA A 172 12.54 -11.30 10.47
CA ALA A 172 13.12 -10.47 9.43
C ALA A 172 14.65 -10.59 9.41
N GLU A 173 15.28 -10.55 10.59
CA GLU A 173 16.73 -10.73 10.71
C GLU A 173 17.15 -12.11 10.23
N ASP A 174 16.47 -13.18 10.67
CA ASP A 174 16.76 -14.55 10.25
C ASP A 174 16.61 -14.76 8.74
N ALA A 175 15.55 -14.21 8.14
CA ALA A 175 15.29 -14.38 6.71
C ALA A 175 16.20 -13.51 5.81
N LEU A 176 16.54 -12.30 6.26
CA LEU A 176 17.39 -11.36 5.50
C LEU A 176 18.89 -11.60 5.71
N ALA A 177 19.28 -12.27 6.80
CA ALA A 177 20.65 -12.72 7.03
C ALA A 177 21.13 -13.71 5.96
N GLY A 178 20.25 -14.17 5.06
CA GLY A 178 20.55 -15.15 4.03
C GLY A 178 20.66 -16.50 4.68
N GLY A 179 19.57 -17.27 4.67
CA GLY A 179 19.51 -18.61 5.22
C GLY A 179 20.72 -19.43 4.79
N THR A 180 21.67 -19.57 5.71
CA THR A 180 22.50 -20.75 5.83
C THR A 180 21.79 -21.61 6.87
N VAL A 181 21.68 -22.91 6.57
CA VAL A 181 21.28 -24.04 7.43
C VAL A 181 19.75 -24.24 7.56
N ALA A 182 19.15 -25.40 7.27
CA ALA A 182 19.64 -26.77 7.07
C ALA A 182 19.01 -27.45 5.84
#